data_AF-A0A821KPY1-F1
#
_entry.id   AF-A0A821KPY1-F1
#
_cell.length_a   1.000
_cell.length_b   1.000
_cell.length_c   1.000
_cell.angle_alpha   90.00
_cell.angle_beta   90.00
_cell.angle_gamma   90.00
#
_symmetry.space_group_name_H-M   'P 1'
#
loop_
_entity.id
_entity.type
_entity.pdbx_description
1 polymer ?
#
loop_
_entity_poly.entity_id
_entity_poly.type
_entity_poly.pdbx_seq_one_letter_code
_entity_poly.pdbx_strand_id
1 'polypeptide(L)'
;MGATRITDQYLLYCKEMCSDFEPLGKSSLFTILDACKASTRKSLQGIDYFAAEAGEAFDGLRKKIEDKVALCSDSDRLIENLKRARFYLKSDYKVHVARSSNIADHCCVYALSDPVGRNSANTLVSVKR
;
A
#
# COMPACT_ATOMS: atom_id res chain seq x y z
N MET A 1 -1.86 -19.27 0.72
CA MET A 1 -2.87 -19.49 1.78
C MET A 1 -4.14 -19.99 1.11
N GLY A 2 -4.71 -21.11 1.55
CA GLY A 2 -5.88 -21.72 0.89
C GLY A 2 -7.18 -20.97 1.21
N ALA A 3 -8.08 -20.86 0.23
CA ALA A 3 -9.37 -20.15 0.35
C ALA A 3 -10.19 -20.66 1.55
N THR A 4 -10.21 -21.97 1.79
CA THR A 4 -10.90 -22.60 2.93
C THR A 4 -10.47 -22.03 4.28
N ARG A 5 -9.16 -21.84 4.48
CA ARG A 5 -8.62 -21.31 5.74
C ARG A 5 -9.08 -19.88 6.00
N ILE A 6 -9.13 -19.05 4.95
CA ILE A 6 -9.57 -17.66 5.03
C ILE A 6 -11.07 -17.62 5.36
N THR A 7 -11.87 -18.46 4.71
CA THR A 7 -13.31 -18.60 4.97
C THR A 7 -13.57 -18.99 6.43
N ASP A 8 -12.86 -19.98 6.96
CA ASP A 8 -13.06 -20.43 8.34
C ASP A 8 -12.65 -19.36 9.37
N GLN A 9 -11.56 -18.62 9.12
CA GLN A 9 -11.14 -17.50 9.96
C GLN A 9 -12.17 -16.35 9.98
N TYR A 10 -12.74 -16.01 8.83
CA TYR A 10 -13.79 -15.01 8.73
C TYR A 10 -15.02 -15.40 9.55
N LEU A 11 -15.48 -16.66 9.44
CA LEU A 11 -16.64 -17.14 10.19
C LEU A 11 -16.39 -17.16 11.70
N LEU A 12 -15.18 -17.57 12.13
CA LEU A 12 -14.77 -17.50 13.53
C LEU A 12 -14.77 -16.06 14.04
N TYR A 13 -14.19 -15.14 13.28
CA TYR A 13 -14.18 -13.72 13.64
C TYR A 13 -15.59 -13.15 13.79
N CYS A 14 -16.50 -13.41 12.85
CA CYS A 14 -17.89 -12.94 12.96
C CYS A 14 -18.59 -13.52 14.18
N LYS A 15 -18.35 -14.80 14.49
CA LYS A 15 -18.91 -15.45 15.68
C LYS A 15 -18.40 -14.84 16.99
N GLU A 16 -17.14 -14.43 17.04
CA GLU A 16 -16.50 -13.91 18.26
C GLU A 16 -16.73 -12.41 18.45
N MET A 17 -16.69 -11.63 17.36
CA MET A 17 -16.57 -10.17 17.42
C MET A 17 -17.83 -9.44 16.95
N CYS A 18 -18.81 -10.14 16.37
CA CYS A 18 -19.97 -9.49 15.77
C CYS A 18 -21.28 -10.21 16.19
N SER A 19 -21.85 -9.82 17.33
CA SER A 19 -23.12 -10.36 17.82
C SER A 19 -24.33 -10.00 16.96
N ASP A 20 -24.29 -8.85 16.27
CA ASP A 20 -25.42 -8.31 15.50
C ASP A 20 -25.23 -8.42 13.98
N PHE A 21 -24.25 -9.23 13.55
CA PHE A 21 -23.90 -9.36 12.14
C PHE A 21 -24.10 -10.79 11.66
N GLU A 22 -24.93 -10.96 10.62
CA GLU A 22 -25.10 -12.26 9.97
C GLU A 22 -23.97 -12.47 8.94
N PRO A 23 -23.11 -13.49 9.13
CA PRO A 23 -21.98 -13.71 8.23
C PRO A 23 -22.44 -14.23 6.87
N LEU A 24 -21.66 -13.90 5.85
CA LEU A 24 -21.86 -14.44 4.50
C LEU A 24 -21.72 -15.97 4.46
N GLY A 25 -22.53 -16.61 3.61
CA GLY A 25 -22.44 -18.04 3.36
C GLY A 25 -21.10 -18.45 2.75
N LYS A 26 -20.66 -19.69 3.03
CA LYS A 26 -19.39 -20.23 2.51
C LYS A 26 -19.30 -20.12 0.98
N SER A 27 -20.39 -20.40 0.25
CA SER A 27 -20.43 -20.29 -1.21
C SER A 27 -20.11 -18.88 -1.69
N SER A 28 -20.75 -17.86 -1.13
CA SER A 28 -20.52 -16.46 -1.47
C SER A 28 -19.09 -16.02 -1.16
N LEU A 29 -18.53 -16.46 -0.02
CA LEU A 29 -17.13 -16.20 0.34
C LEU A 29 -16.16 -16.84 -0.67
N PHE A 30 -16.42 -18.07 -1.11
CA PHE A 30 -15.62 -18.70 -2.17
C PHE A 30 -15.74 -17.97 -3.50
N THR A 31 -16.93 -17.51 -3.89
CA THR A 31 -17.11 -16.71 -5.11
C THR A 31 -16.32 -15.40 -5.04
N ILE A 32 -16.34 -14.71 -3.89
CA ILE A 32 -15.56 -13.49 -3.67
C ILE A 32 -14.06 -13.78 -3.77
N LEU A 33 -13.57 -14.83 -3.11
CA LEU A 33 -12.15 -15.20 -3.15
C LEU A 33 -11.70 -15.66 -4.55
N ASP A 34 -12.60 -16.24 -5.33
CA ASP A 34 -12.32 -16.64 -6.71
C ASP A 34 -12.26 -15.44 -7.67
N ALA A 35 -13.18 -14.48 -7.52
CA ALA A 35 -13.19 -13.23 -8.26
C ALA A 35 -12.01 -12.31 -7.87
N CYS A 36 -11.67 -12.29 -6.58
CA CYS A 36 -10.56 -11.53 -6.01
C CYS A 36 -9.29 -12.39 -5.84
N LYS A 37 -9.01 -13.28 -6.80
CA LYS A 37 -7.79 -14.09 -6.79
C LYS A 37 -6.58 -13.17 -6.60
N ALA A 38 -5.84 -13.42 -5.53
CA ALA A 38 -4.59 -12.73 -5.29
C ALA A 38 -3.68 -12.94 -6.51
N SER A 39 -3.32 -11.85 -7.19
CA SER A 39 -2.37 -11.90 -8.29
C SER A 39 -1.05 -12.42 -7.75
N THR A 40 -0.57 -13.54 -8.29
CA THR A 40 0.77 -14.02 -7.99
C THR A 40 1.75 -13.12 -8.72
N ARG A 41 2.45 -12.24 -7.98
CA ARG A 41 3.52 -11.41 -8.56
C ARG A 41 4.62 -12.33 -9.10
N LYS A 42 4.60 -12.59 -10.41
CA LYS A 42 5.73 -13.16 -11.14
C LYS A 42 6.69 -12.05 -11.54
N SER A 43 7.49 -11.55 -10.61
CA SER A 43 8.66 -10.75 -10.96
C SER A 43 9.63 -10.69 -9.78
N LEU A 44 10.71 -11.46 -9.89
CA LEU A 44 11.91 -11.34 -9.05
C LEU A 44 13.07 -10.69 -9.80
N GLN A 45 13.00 -10.57 -11.14
CA GLN A 45 14.18 -10.24 -11.95
C GLN A 45 14.44 -8.74 -12.18
N GLY A 46 13.73 -7.83 -11.52
CA GLY A 46 13.99 -6.39 -11.64
C GLY A 46 13.82 -5.57 -10.35
N ILE A 47 13.21 -6.14 -9.31
CA ILE A 47 12.95 -5.42 -8.05
C ILE A 47 14.24 -5.21 -7.25
N ASP A 48 15.16 -6.18 -7.28
CA ASP A 48 16.40 -6.11 -6.50
C ASP A 48 17.33 -5.01 -7.02
N TYR A 49 17.33 -4.73 -8.32
CA TYR A 49 18.12 -3.65 -8.91
C TYR A 49 17.67 -2.27 -8.39
N PHE A 50 16.37 -1.97 -8.47
CA PHE A 50 15.85 -0.68 -7.98
C PHE A 50 15.96 -0.56 -6.46
N ALA A 51 15.80 -1.65 -5.71
CA ALA A 51 15.95 -1.63 -4.26
C ALA A 51 17.40 -1.39 -3.84
N ALA A 52 18.38 -1.97 -4.55
CA ALA A 52 19.79 -1.75 -4.34
C ALA A 52 20.20 -0.31 -4.70
N GLU A 53 19.82 0.16 -5.90
CA GLU A 53 20.09 1.53 -6.36
C GLU A 53 19.49 2.58 -5.41
N ALA A 54 18.23 2.37 -4.98
CA ALA A 54 17.62 3.23 -3.97
C ALA A 54 18.41 3.19 -2.66
N GLY A 55 18.85 2.01 -2.22
CA GLY A 55 19.68 1.86 -1.04
C GLY A 55 20.94 2.73 -1.08
N GLU A 56 21.70 2.64 -2.18
CA GLU A 56 22.90 3.44 -2.42
C GLU A 56 22.59 4.95 -2.44
N ALA A 57 21.49 5.37 -3.08
CA ALA A 57 21.08 6.77 -3.11
C ALA A 57 20.76 7.32 -1.71
N PHE A 58 20.02 6.57 -0.88
CA PHE A 58 19.72 6.95 0.50
C PHE A 58 20.99 7.03 1.37
N ASP A 59 21.93 6.09 1.18
CA ASP A 59 23.21 6.11 1.89
C ASP A 59 24.09 7.30 1.44
N GLY A 60 24.07 7.64 0.16
CA GLY A 60 24.74 8.84 -0.38
C GLY A 60 24.15 10.15 0.16
N LEU A 61 22.83 10.25 0.29
CA LEU A 61 22.17 11.41 0.92
C LEU A 61 22.54 11.54 2.40
N ARG A 62 22.57 10.42 3.15
CA ARG A 62 23.00 10.42 4.55
C ARG A 62 24.42 10.98 4.67
N LYS A 63 25.35 10.47 3.86
CA LYS A 63 26.76 10.90 3.87
C LYS A 63 26.89 12.40 3.57
N LYS A 64 26.14 12.92 2.59
CA LYS A 64 26.15 14.36 2.28
C LYS A 64 25.65 15.23 3.45
N ILE A 65 24.74 14.74 4.27
CA ILE A 65 24.26 15.43 5.48
C ILE A 65 25.34 15.38 6.56
N GLU A 66 25.94 14.20 6.78
CA GLU A 66 27.05 13.99 7.72
C GLU A 66 28.26 14.89 7.38
N ASP A 67 28.62 14.99 6.09
CA ASP A 67 29.71 15.85 5.59
C ASP A 67 29.42 17.35 5.80
N LYS A 68 28.14 17.73 5.95
CA LYS A 68 27.70 19.12 6.18
C LYS A 68 27.24 19.39 7.62
N VAL A 69 27.50 18.47 8.57
CA VAL A 69 27.14 18.61 10.00
C VAL A 69 27.61 19.94 10.60
N ALA A 70 28.76 20.45 10.17
CA ALA A 70 29.28 21.74 10.66
C ALA A 70 28.41 22.97 10.29
N LEU A 71 27.45 22.83 9.36
CA LEU A 71 26.61 23.92 8.86
C LEU A 71 25.14 23.85 9.32
N CYS A 72 24.71 22.75 9.97
CA CYS A 72 23.30 22.52 10.26
C CYS A 72 23.11 21.82 11.62
N SER A 73 22.50 22.52 12.59
CA SER A 73 22.11 21.98 13.90
C SER A 73 21.11 20.82 13.84
N ASP A 74 20.45 20.65 12.69
CA ASP A 74 19.34 19.72 12.49
C ASP A 74 19.78 18.43 11.78
N SER A 75 21.09 18.19 11.64
CA SER A 75 21.63 17.02 10.93
C SER A 75 21.04 15.70 11.44
N ASP A 76 20.94 15.53 12.75
CA ASP A 76 20.40 14.30 13.37
C ASP A 76 18.93 14.10 13.02
N ARG A 77 18.14 15.18 13.06
CA ARG A 77 16.72 15.16 12.67
C ARG A 77 16.55 14.82 11.20
N LEU A 78 17.42 15.36 10.33
CA LEU A 78 17.39 15.06 8.90
C LEU A 78 17.75 13.60 8.63
N ILE A 79 18.76 13.06 9.29
CA ILE A 79 19.17 11.65 9.17
C ILE A 79 18.03 10.73 9.64
N GLU A 80 17.39 11.04 10.77
CA GLU A 80 16.24 10.27 11.26
C GLU A 80 15.04 10.31 10.31
N ASN A 81 14.73 11.48 9.74
CA ASN A 81 13.70 11.60 8.71
C ASN A 81 14.03 10.77 7.47
N LEU A 82 15.31 10.74 7.06
CA LEU A 82 15.78 9.95 5.92
C LEU A 82 15.58 8.45 6.17
N LYS A 83 15.91 7.97 7.37
CA LYS A 83 15.66 6.57 7.77
C LYS A 83 14.16 6.26 7.73
N ARG A 84 13.32 7.11 8.32
CA ARG A 84 11.86 6.94 8.31
C ARG A 84 11.29 6.89 6.89
N ALA A 85 11.75 7.77 6.01
CA ALA A 85 11.34 7.79 4.61
C ALA A 85 11.75 6.48 3.89
N ARG A 86 12.99 6.01 4.09
CA ARG A 86 13.46 4.73 3.53
C ARG A 86 12.62 3.55 4.00
N PHE A 87 12.29 3.49 5.29
CA PHE A 87 11.43 2.44 5.85
C PHE A 87 10.00 2.51 5.28
N TYR A 88 9.40 3.71 5.26
CA TYR A 88 8.07 3.92 4.70
C TYR A 88 7.96 3.43 3.26
N LEU A 89 8.92 3.77 2.39
CA LEU A 89 8.94 3.30 1.00
C LEU A 89 9.08 1.78 0.88
N LYS A 90 9.80 1.15 1.81
CA LYS A 90 10.04 -0.30 1.81
C LYS A 90 8.83 -1.10 2.27
N SER A 91 8.12 -0.63 3.31
CA SER A 91 6.99 -1.33 3.91
C SER A 91 5.66 -0.69 3.54
N ASP A 92 5.39 0.48 4.10
CA ASP A 92 4.05 1.01 4.27
C ASP A 92 3.50 1.61 2.98
N TYR A 93 4.39 2.13 2.13
CA TYR A 93 4.02 2.73 0.85
C TYR A 93 3.13 1.80 0.02
N LYS A 94 3.42 0.50 -0.01
CA LYS A 94 2.66 -0.48 -0.81
C LYS A 94 1.25 -0.76 -0.28
N VAL A 95 1.00 -0.45 0.99
CA VAL A 95 -0.28 -0.69 1.68
C VAL A 95 -0.96 0.61 2.10
N HIS A 96 -0.37 1.76 1.76
CA HIS A 96 -0.87 3.05 2.14
C HIS A 96 -2.09 3.41 1.30
N VAL A 97 -3.21 3.62 1.97
CA VAL A 97 -4.46 4.04 1.36
C VAL A 97 -5.08 5.16 2.18
N ALA A 98 -5.52 6.23 1.51
CA ALA A 98 -6.15 7.41 2.08
C ALA A 98 -7.42 7.78 1.29
N ARG A 99 -8.36 8.51 1.93
CA ARG A 99 -9.58 8.99 1.25
C ARG A 99 -9.28 9.93 0.10
N SER A 100 -8.28 10.80 0.28
CA SER A 100 -7.79 11.72 -0.74
C SER A 100 -6.27 11.65 -0.77
N SER A 101 -5.71 11.31 -1.93
CA SER A 101 -4.26 11.30 -2.17
C SER A 101 -3.99 11.83 -3.57
N ASN A 102 -2.83 12.45 -3.75
CA ASN A 102 -2.33 12.84 -5.08
C ASN A 102 -1.74 11.65 -5.86
N ILE A 103 -1.56 10.50 -5.22
CA ILE A 103 -1.14 9.24 -5.83
C ILE A 103 -2.39 8.39 -6.05
N ALA A 104 -2.72 8.09 -7.31
CA ALA A 104 -3.94 7.37 -7.67
C ALA A 104 -4.07 6.02 -6.93
N ASP A 105 -2.98 5.25 -6.87
CA ASP A 105 -2.95 3.94 -6.20
C ASP A 105 -3.15 4.02 -4.68
N HIS A 106 -2.94 5.20 -4.08
CA HIS A 106 -3.11 5.43 -2.65
C HIS A 106 -4.44 6.10 -2.32
N CYS A 107 -5.21 6.55 -3.32
CA CYS A 107 -6.50 7.18 -3.10
C CYS A 107 -7.60 6.13 -3.20
N CYS A 108 -8.30 5.82 -2.10
CA CYS A 108 -9.36 4.81 -2.16
C CYS A 108 -10.52 5.21 -3.07
N VAL A 109 -10.81 6.51 -3.19
CA VAL A 109 -11.84 7.00 -4.12
C VAL A 109 -11.47 6.63 -5.54
N TYR A 110 -10.25 6.91 -5.98
CA TYR A 110 -9.80 6.58 -7.34
C TYR A 110 -9.57 5.07 -7.55
N ALA A 111 -8.92 4.39 -6.60
CA ALA A 111 -8.64 2.96 -6.69
C ALA A 111 -9.91 2.09 -6.78
N LEU A 112 -11.03 2.57 -6.22
CA LEU A 112 -12.33 1.91 -6.27
C LEU A 112 -13.30 2.53 -7.29
N SER A 113 -12.86 3.55 -8.05
CA SER A 113 -13.68 4.15 -9.10
C SER A 113 -13.86 3.17 -10.26
N ASP A 114 -15.09 2.98 -10.73
CA ASP A 114 -15.35 2.19 -11.93
C ASP A 114 -14.81 2.92 -13.18
N PRO A 115 -13.87 2.35 -13.94
CA PRO A 115 -13.34 2.97 -15.15
C PRO A 115 -14.40 3.12 -16.25
N VAL A 116 -15.48 2.35 -16.19
CA VAL A 116 -16.60 2.44 -17.14
C VAL A 116 -17.68 3.30 -16.50
N GLY A 117 -17.55 4.62 -16.68
CA GLY A 117 -18.39 5.65 -16.08
C GLY A 117 -19.90 5.39 -16.15
N ARG A 118 -20.43 4.69 -15.14
CA ARG A 118 -21.84 4.69 -14.75
C ARG A 118 -21.93 5.25 -13.35
N ASN A 119 -21.70 6.55 -13.22
CA ASN A 119 -22.63 7.45 -12.54
C ASN A 119 -22.18 8.91 -12.69
N SER A 120 -23.16 9.71 -13.09
CA SER A 120 -23.20 11.16 -13.13
C SER A 120 -22.81 11.78 -11.78
N ALA A 121 -22.08 12.89 -11.84
CA ALA A 121 -21.67 13.77 -10.73
C ALA A 121 -20.38 13.41 -9.98
N ASN A 122 -19.24 13.56 -10.66
CA ASN A 122 -18.26 14.58 -10.27
C ASN A 122 -17.13 14.63 -11.29
N THR A 123 -17.18 15.66 -12.12
CA THR A 123 -16.07 16.13 -12.96
C THR A 123 -14.98 16.74 -12.06
N LEU A 124 -13.76 16.84 -12.60
CA LEU A 124 -12.54 17.48 -12.07
C LEU A 124 -11.61 16.47 -11.35
N VAL A 125 -10.44 16.08 -11.86
CA VAL A 125 -9.54 16.64 -12.86
C VAL A 125 -8.78 15.48 -13.52
N SER A 126 -8.70 15.47 -14.86
CA SER A 126 -7.80 14.59 -15.60
C SER A 126 -6.36 14.87 -15.20
N VAL A 127 -5.70 13.93 -14.53
CA VAL A 127 -4.24 13.81 -14.60
C VAL A 127 -3.94 12.69 -15.57
N LYS A 128 -3.52 13.10 -16.76
CA LYS A 128 -3.07 12.25 -17.86
C LYS A 128 -1.92 11.39 -17.36
N ARG A 129 -2.01 10.08 -17.64
CA ARG A 129 -0.94 9.10 -17.43
C ARG A 129 0.34 9.51 -18.16
#